data_AF-A0A1B6DLL2-F1
#
_entry.id   AF-A0A1B6DLL2-F1
#
_cell.length_a   1.000
_cell.length_b   1.000
_cell.length_c   1.000
_cell.angle_alpha   90.00
_cell.angle_beta   90.00
_cell.angle_gamma   90.00
#
_symmetry.space_group_name_H-M   'P 1'
#
loop_
_entity.id
_entity.type
_entity.pdbx_description
1 polymer ?
#
loop_
_entity_poly.entity_id
_entity_poly.type
_entity_poly.pdbx_seq_one_letter_code
_entity_poly.pdbx_strand_id
1 'polypeptide(L)'
;QQNLYKGKRLKQKAQSKNKLEELEEECSHKHDSIESQNKFWSEMSENTPEARIEIACKSRRNRTLSEDKVSVKKRVIKLFNKDGEPLNVNEARIVFNLTENDENNSFVLELVLYK
;
A
#
# COMPACT_ATOMS: atom_id res chain seq x y z
N GLN A 1 -32.99 19.37 14.70
CA GLN A 1 -31.67 19.83 14.20
C GLN A 1 -30.75 18.66 13.82
N GLN A 2 -30.54 17.65 14.68
CA GLN A 2 -29.62 16.53 14.44
C GLN A 2 -29.90 15.72 13.14
N ASN A 3 -31.18 15.47 12.82
CA ASN A 3 -31.55 14.74 11.60
C ASN A 3 -31.21 15.49 10.29
N LEU A 4 -31.29 16.83 10.30
CA LEU A 4 -30.87 17.64 9.16
C LEU A 4 -29.35 17.54 8.92
N TYR A 5 -28.55 17.57 9.99
CA TYR A 5 -27.10 17.41 9.89
C TYR A 5 -26.71 16.03 9.36
N LYS A 6 -27.38 14.97 9.83
CA LYS A 6 -27.19 13.61 9.30
C LYS A 6 -27.50 13.55 7.79
N GLY A 7 -28.60 14.17 7.37
CA GLY A 7 -28.97 14.27 5.95
C GLY A 7 -27.92 15.01 5.10
N LYS A 8 -27.40 16.15 5.57
CA LYS A 8 -26.33 16.90 4.88
C LYS A 8 -25.05 16.07 4.74
N ARG A 9 -24.64 15.36 5.80
CA ARG A 9 -23.43 14.54 5.80
C ARG A 9 -23.55 13.32 4.90
N LEU A 10 -24.73 12.69 4.82
CA LEU A 10 -24.99 11.60 3.88
C LEU A 10 -24.88 12.07 2.42
N LYS A 11 -25.47 13.23 2.10
CA LYS A 11 -25.37 13.83 0.76
C LYS A 11 -23.92 14.16 0.39
N GLN A 12 -23.17 14.77 1.30
CA GLN A 12 -21.75 15.07 1.09
C GLN A 12 -20.94 13.79 0.86
N LYS A 13 -21.16 12.74 1.66
CA LYS A 13 -20.49 11.45 1.50
C LYS A 13 -20.82 10.78 0.15
N ALA A 14 -22.08 10.83 -0.28
CA ALA A 14 -22.49 10.32 -1.58
C ALA A 14 -21.83 11.08 -2.74
N GLN A 15 -21.81 12.42 -2.68
CA GLN A 15 -21.12 13.25 -3.67
C GLN A 15 -19.61 12.97 -3.72
N SER A 16 -18.95 12.85 -2.56
CA SER A 16 -17.53 12.49 -2.50
C SER A 16 -17.27 11.10 -3.06
N LYS A 17 -18.19 10.15 -2.85
CA LYS A 17 -18.09 8.79 -3.41
C LYS A 17 -18.17 8.81 -4.93
N ASN A 18 -19.17 9.49 -5.49
CA ASN A 18 -19.32 9.59 -6.95
C ASN A 18 -18.11 10.27 -7.59
N LYS A 19 -17.61 11.35 -6.99
CA LYS A 19 -16.39 12.04 -7.47
C LYS A 19 -15.16 11.13 -7.44
N LEU A 20 -15.06 10.24 -6.44
CA LEU A 20 -13.98 9.28 -6.35
C LEU A 20 -14.10 8.21 -7.46
N GLU A 21 -15.30 7.74 -7.74
CA GLU A 21 -15.59 6.76 -8.79
C GLU A 21 -15.28 7.32 -10.18
N GLU A 22 -15.68 8.56 -10.47
CA GLU A 22 -15.30 9.27 -11.71
C GLU A 22 -13.77 9.38 -11.87
N LEU A 23 -13.05 9.71 -10.79
CA LEU A 23 -11.59 9.75 -10.79
C LEU A 23 -10.97 8.36 -10.98
N GLU A 24 -11.60 7.29 -10.48
CA GLU A 24 -11.15 5.91 -10.70
C GLU A 24 -11.41 5.42 -12.13
N GLU A 25 -12.44 5.91 -12.81
CA GLU A 25 -12.67 5.65 -14.23
C GLU A 25 -11.66 6.37 -15.12
N GLU A 26 -11.37 7.64 -14.82
CA GLU A 26 -10.29 8.40 -15.47
C GLU A 26 -8.94 7.73 -15.22
N CYS A 27 -8.74 7.29 -13.97
CA CYS A 27 -7.96 6.16 -13.45
C CYS A 27 -7.62 4.99 -14.40
N SER A 28 -8.56 4.61 -15.24
CA SER A 28 -8.47 3.39 -16.05
C SER A 28 -8.18 3.67 -17.53
N HIS A 29 -8.30 4.93 -18.00
CA HIS A 29 -8.22 5.25 -19.41
C HIS A 29 -6.82 5.71 -19.89
N LYS A 30 -6.42 5.07 -21.01
CA LYS A 30 -5.31 5.32 -21.95
C LYS A 30 -3.86 5.22 -21.44
N HIS A 31 -3.06 4.70 -22.36
CA HIS A 31 -1.66 4.36 -22.25
C HIS A 31 -0.83 5.61 -22.58
N ASP A 32 -0.28 6.26 -21.56
CA ASP A 32 0.70 7.32 -21.76
C ASP A 32 1.93 6.75 -22.48
N SER A 33 2.58 7.57 -23.30
CA SER A 33 3.89 7.22 -23.86
C SER A 33 4.94 7.14 -22.74
N ILE A 34 6.00 6.36 -22.94
CA ILE A 34 7.12 6.26 -21.98
C ILE A 34 7.73 7.64 -21.70
N GLU A 35 7.83 8.50 -22.72
CA GLU A 35 8.35 9.85 -22.58
C GLU A 35 7.46 10.72 -21.69
N SER A 36 6.14 10.63 -21.87
CA SER A 36 5.15 11.31 -21.01
C SER A 36 5.22 10.83 -19.56
N GLN A 37 5.40 9.53 -19.34
CA GLN A 37 5.56 8.97 -18.00
C GLN A 37 6.84 9.48 -17.33
N ASN A 38 7.97 9.45 -18.03
CA ASN A 38 9.24 9.94 -17.50
C ASN A 38 9.17 11.42 -17.12
N LYS A 39 8.57 12.24 -18.00
CA LYS A 39 8.36 13.66 -17.74
C LYS A 39 7.57 13.87 -16.45
N PHE A 40 6.44 13.17 -16.30
CA PHE A 40 5.61 13.26 -15.11
C PHE A 40 6.37 12.90 -13.82
N TRP A 41 7.13 11.81 -13.81
CA TRP A 41 7.86 11.39 -12.59
C TRP A 41 9.07 12.28 -12.28
N SER A 42 9.59 13.00 -13.26
CA SER A 42 10.70 13.95 -13.09
C SER A 42 10.25 15.36 -12.67
N GLU A 43 8.97 15.68 -12.86
CA GLU A 43 8.42 17.00 -12.56
C GLU A 43 8.26 17.22 -11.05
N MET A 44 8.54 18.44 -10.59
CA MET A 44 8.30 18.79 -9.19
C MET A 44 6.81 18.93 -8.93
N SER A 45 6.30 18.22 -7.93
CA SER A 45 4.90 18.31 -7.52
C SER A 45 4.68 19.39 -6.47
N GLU A 46 3.58 20.14 -6.60
CA GLU A 46 3.11 21.12 -5.62
C GLU A 46 2.55 20.48 -4.32
N ASN A 47 2.47 19.14 -4.27
CA ASN A 47 1.97 18.35 -3.12
C ASN A 47 0.54 18.72 -2.68
N THR A 48 -0.27 19.21 -3.61
CA THR A 48 -1.71 19.43 -3.41
C THR A 48 -2.44 18.09 -3.25
N PRO A 49 -3.61 18.06 -2.60
CA PRO A 49 -4.46 16.87 -2.55
C PRO A 49 -4.73 16.28 -3.93
N GLU A 50 -4.95 17.13 -4.93
CA GLU A 50 -5.19 16.79 -6.32
C GLU A 50 -3.96 16.11 -6.93
N ALA A 51 -2.76 16.68 -6.74
CA ALA A 51 -1.51 16.08 -7.22
C ALA A 51 -1.23 14.71 -6.59
N ARG A 52 -1.56 14.52 -5.30
CA ARG A 52 -1.44 13.22 -4.63
C ARG A 52 -2.36 12.17 -5.22
N ILE A 53 -3.59 12.55 -5.58
CA ILE A 53 -4.53 11.64 -6.24
C ILE A 53 -3.98 11.21 -7.61
N GLU A 54 -3.45 12.16 -8.40
CA GLU A 54 -2.89 11.87 -9.72
C GLU A 54 -1.68 10.92 -9.64
N ILE A 55 -0.75 11.17 -8.70
CA ILE A 55 0.40 10.31 -8.43
C ILE A 55 -0.06 8.90 -8.04
N ALA A 56 -1.02 8.79 -7.11
CA ALA A 56 -1.56 7.51 -6.68
C ALA A 56 -2.21 6.74 -7.85
N CYS A 57 -2.91 7.45 -8.72
CA CYS A 57 -3.48 6.89 -9.94
C CYS A 57 -2.43 6.32 -10.90
N LYS A 58 -1.43 7.12 -11.30
CA LYS A 58 -0.35 6.65 -12.20
C LYS A 58 0.48 5.53 -11.57
N SER A 59 0.70 5.55 -10.25
CA SER A 59 1.40 4.48 -9.54
C SER A 59 0.61 3.16 -9.56
N ARG A 60 -0.71 3.20 -9.35
CA ARG A 60 -1.58 2.01 -9.44
C ARG A 60 -1.59 1.40 -10.83
N ARG A 61 -1.71 2.21 -11.88
CA ARG A 61 -1.62 1.75 -13.29
C ARG A 61 -0.29 1.04 -13.59
N ASN A 62 0.82 1.61 -13.12
CA ASN A 62 2.12 0.99 -13.37
C ASN A 62 2.29 -0.34 -12.62
N ARG A 63 1.67 -0.53 -11.45
CA ARG A 63 1.68 -1.80 -10.72
C ARG A 63 0.91 -2.89 -11.45
N THR A 64 -0.31 -2.61 -11.92
CA THR A 64 -1.10 -3.62 -12.64
C THR A 64 -0.42 -4.05 -13.95
N LEU A 65 0.27 -3.15 -14.64
CA LEU A 65 1.10 -3.48 -15.82
C LEU A 65 2.37 -4.30 -15.47
N SER A 66 2.84 -4.23 -14.22
CA SER A 66 4.07 -4.88 -13.75
C SER A 66 3.82 -6.22 -13.05
N GLU A 67 2.63 -6.42 -12.47
CA GLU A 67 2.23 -7.65 -11.77
C GLU A 67 2.20 -8.85 -12.71
N ASP A 68 1.91 -8.64 -14.00
CA ASP A 68 2.03 -9.69 -15.04
C ASP A 68 3.48 -10.11 -15.34
N LYS A 69 4.49 -9.36 -14.86
CA LYS A 69 5.90 -9.55 -15.28
C LYS A 69 6.87 -9.95 -14.18
N VAL A 70 6.49 -9.88 -12.90
CA VAL A 70 7.46 -10.15 -11.82
C VAL A 70 6.83 -11.03 -10.74
N SER A 71 7.00 -12.35 -10.88
CA SER A 71 7.09 -13.21 -9.72
C SER A 71 8.27 -12.68 -8.89
N VAL A 72 8.00 -11.87 -7.86
CA VAL A 72 9.05 -11.35 -6.99
C VAL A 72 9.69 -12.56 -6.31
N LYS A 73 10.81 -13.03 -6.85
CA LYS A 73 11.56 -14.14 -6.28
C LYS A 73 11.91 -13.70 -4.86
N LYS A 74 11.37 -14.41 -3.86
CA LYS A 74 11.69 -14.17 -2.45
C LYS A 74 13.21 -14.09 -2.34
N ARG A 75 13.71 -13.01 -1.74
CA ARG A 75 15.14 -12.78 -1.58
C ARG A 75 15.75 -14.00 -0.91
N VAL A 76 16.72 -14.63 -1.57
CA VAL A 76 17.48 -15.73 -0.97
C VAL A 76 18.40 -15.15 0.09
N ILE A 77 18.16 -15.50 1.35
CA ILE A 77 18.98 -15.07 2.47
C ILE A 77 20.28 -15.86 2.43
N LYS A 78 21.42 -15.16 2.43
CA LYS A 78 22.75 -15.78 2.48
C LYS A 78 23.24 -15.69 3.92
N LEU A 79 23.47 -16.85 4.55
CA LEU A 79 23.95 -16.94 5.93
C LEU A 79 25.48 -16.94 6.02
N PHE A 80 26.17 -17.31 4.93
CA PHE A 80 27.62 -17.38 4.84
C PHE A 80 28.12 -16.57 3.63
N ASN A 81 29.32 -15.99 3.78
CA ASN A 81 30.04 -15.42 2.65
C ASN A 81 30.66 -16.55 1.79
N LYS A 82 31.32 -16.19 0.68
CA LYS A 82 31.94 -17.16 -0.24
C LYS A 82 33.14 -17.89 0.39
N ASP A 83 33.72 -17.29 1.42
CA ASP A 83 34.89 -17.77 2.15
C ASP A 83 34.49 -18.61 3.38
N GLY A 84 33.18 -18.80 3.61
CA GLY A 84 32.62 -19.62 4.67
C GLY A 84 32.43 -18.91 6.01
N GLU A 85 32.70 -17.61 6.10
CA GLU A 85 32.48 -16.84 7.32
C GLU A 85 30.98 -16.52 7.51
N PRO A 86 30.46 -16.69 8.73
CA PRO A 86 29.06 -16.40 9.02
C PRO A 86 28.79 -14.89 8.94
N LEU A 87 27.73 -14.52 8.21
CA LEU A 87 27.24 -13.15 8.20
C LEU A 87 26.39 -12.90 9.45
N ASN A 88 26.54 -11.72 10.07
CA ASN A 88 25.71 -11.31 11.19
C ASN A 88 24.28 -10.97 10.71
N VAL A 89 23.52 -12.00 10.41
CA VAL A 89 22.08 -11.93 10.12
C VAL A 89 21.37 -12.28 11.42
N ASN A 90 21.12 -11.27 12.25
CA ASN A 90 20.34 -11.44 13.48
C ASN A 90 18.86 -11.64 13.10
N GLU A 91 18.50 -12.85 12.67
CA GLU A 91 17.10 -13.23 12.55
C GLU A 91 16.56 -13.45 13.97
N ALA A 92 15.70 -12.54 14.43
CA ALA A 92 14.94 -12.76 15.65
C ALA A 92 13.91 -13.89 15.40
N ARG A 93 14.36 -15.15 15.48
CA ARG A 93 13.49 -16.34 15.37
C ARG A 93 12.83 -16.66 16.70
N ILE A 94 12.20 -15.66 17.32
CA ILE A 94 11.29 -15.93 18.43
C ILE A 94 9.98 -16.40 17.80
N VAL A 95 9.62 -17.65 18.04
CA VAL A 95 8.32 -18.16 17.62
C VAL A 95 7.27 -17.44 18.47
N PHE A 96 6.40 -16.69 17.80
CA PHE A 96 5.30 -15.98 18.44
C PHE A 96 3.98 -16.24 17.73
N ASN A 97 2.90 -16.16 18.48
CA ASN A 97 1.54 -16.25 17.98
C ASN A 97 0.77 -15.01 18.44
N LEU A 98 0.07 -14.34 17.53
CA LEU A 98 -0.76 -13.18 17.84
C LEU A 98 -2.19 -13.49 17.45
N THR A 99 -3.10 -13.47 18.42
CA THR A 99 -4.52 -13.78 18.21
C THR A 99 -5.41 -12.64 18.65
N GLU A 100 -6.50 -12.44 17.93
CA GLU A 100 -7.54 -11.47 18.25
C GLU A 100 -8.60 -12.17 19.11
N ASN A 101 -8.88 -11.59 20.29
CA ASN A 101 -9.96 -12.04 21.15
C ASN A 101 -11.09 -10.99 21.09
N ASP A 102 -12.09 -11.27 20.25
CA ASP A 102 -13.24 -10.41 19.99
C ASP A 102 -14.13 -10.21 21.23
N GLU A 103 -14.26 -11.22 22.09
CA GLU A 103 -15.08 -11.15 23.30
C GLU A 103 -14.52 -10.12 24.30
N ASN A 104 -13.19 -10.05 24.38
CA ASN A 104 -12.48 -9.14 25.27
C ASN A 104 -11.96 -7.88 24.55
N ASN A 105 -12.21 -7.74 23.25
CA ASN A 105 -11.68 -6.67 22.39
C ASN A 105 -10.18 -6.43 22.63
N SER A 106 -9.38 -7.50 22.60
CA SER A 106 -7.96 -7.49 22.98
C SER A 106 -7.11 -8.34 22.06
N PHE A 107 -5.83 -8.02 21.97
CA PHE A 107 -4.82 -8.79 21.24
C PHE A 107 -3.98 -9.61 22.22
N VAL A 108 -3.86 -10.92 21.98
CA VAL A 108 -3.09 -11.84 22.82
C VAL A 108 -1.82 -12.26 22.06
N LEU A 109 -0.65 -11.89 22.61
CA LEU A 109 0.67 -12.24 22.09
C LEU A 109 1.31 -13.35 22.93
N GLU A 110 1.52 -14.51 22.32
CA GLU A 110 2.24 -15.65 22.91
C GLU A 110 3.67 -15.69 22.38
N LEU A 111 4.65 -15.87 23.28
CA LEU A 111 6.09 -15.92 22.97
C LEU A 111 6.70 -17.20 23.55
N VAL A 112 7.32 -18.02 22.71
CA VAL A 112 8.07 -19.20 23.18
C VAL A 112 9.51 -18.80 23.48
N LEU A 113 9.85 -18.71 24.76
CA LEU A 113 11.20 -18.42 25.24
C LEU A 113 11.92 -19.72 25.63
N TYR A 114 13.18 -19.84 25.26
CA TYR A 114 14.07 -20.89 25.74
C TYR A 114 14.65 -20.51 27.12
N LYS A 115 14.84 -21.47 28.02
CA LYS A 115 15.39 -21.25 29.38
C LYS A 115 16.89 -21.49 29.44
#